data_AF-A0A0P1FVP1-F1
#
_entry.id   AF-A0A0P1FVP1-F1
#
_cell.length_a   1.000
_cell.length_b   1.000
_cell.length_c   1.000
_cell.angle_alpha   90.00
_cell.angle_beta   90.00
_cell.angle_gamma   90.00
#
_symmetry.space_group_name_H-M   'P 1'
#
loop_
_entity.id
_entity.type
_entity.pdbx_description
1 polymer ?
#
loop_
_entity_poly.entity_id
_entity_poly.type
_entity_poly.pdbx_seq_one_letter_code
_entity_poly.pdbx_strand_id
1 'polypeptide(L)'
;MLKKGVLTTAVLSLLAGCGLPQGLSLQDVQTYETAVASIGCVMRTEADYLPVELQTGFTREQVVGLTEYELATGKAQKLEDGGVQLTTGACA
;
A
#
# COMPACT_ATOMS: atom_id res chain seq x y z
N MET A 1 50.50 -18.80 -6.25
CA MET A 1 50.09 -17.39 -6.35
C MET A 1 48.85 -17.30 -7.23
N LEU A 2 47.64 -17.28 -6.63
CA LEU A 2 46.44 -16.67 -7.21
C LEU A 2 45.36 -16.60 -6.11
N LYS A 3 45.07 -15.35 -5.70
CA LYS A 3 44.11 -14.98 -4.65
C LYS A 3 42.69 -15.40 -5.06
N LYS A 4 42.00 -16.19 -4.24
CA LYS A 4 40.54 -16.35 -4.31
C LYS A 4 39.92 -15.46 -3.24
N GLY A 5 39.70 -14.20 -3.59
CA GLY A 5 38.91 -13.29 -2.78
C GLY A 5 37.46 -13.75 -2.80
N VAL A 6 36.98 -14.25 -1.67
CA VAL A 6 35.56 -14.49 -1.44
C VAL A 6 34.92 -13.12 -1.26
N LEU A 7 34.27 -12.64 -2.33
CA LEU A 7 33.44 -11.44 -2.29
C LEU A 7 32.08 -11.87 -1.70
N THR A 8 31.94 -11.73 -0.40
CA THR A 8 30.68 -11.98 0.32
C THR A 8 29.73 -10.83 -0.01
N THR A 9 28.93 -10.99 -1.06
CA THR A 9 27.85 -10.05 -1.39
C THR A 9 26.80 -10.12 -0.29
N ALA A 10 26.80 -9.12 0.59
CA ALA A 10 25.73 -8.86 1.54
C ALA A 10 24.45 -8.56 0.76
N VAL A 11 23.56 -9.56 0.67
CA VAL A 11 22.18 -9.37 0.24
C VAL A 11 21.50 -8.56 1.32
N LEU A 12 21.36 -7.25 1.08
CA LEU A 12 20.60 -6.34 1.91
C LEU A 12 19.11 -6.63 1.66
N SER A 13 18.57 -7.60 2.39
CA SER A 13 17.14 -7.93 2.40
C SER A 13 16.36 -6.73 2.94
N LEU A 14 15.85 -5.88 2.04
CA LEU A 14 14.86 -4.84 2.36
C LEU A 14 13.56 -5.52 2.81
N LEU A 15 13.45 -5.83 4.11
CA LEU A 15 12.22 -6.23 4.79
C LEU A 15 11.29 -5.01 5.00
N ALA A 16 11.14 -4.16 3.99
CA ALA A 16 10.19 -3.06 3.99
C ALA A 16 8.83 -3.61 3.54
N GLY A 17 8.04 -4.19 4.45
CA GLY A 17 6.77 -4.79 4.05
C GLY A 17 5.68 -4.95 5.11
N CYS A 18 5.91 -4.56 6.37
CA CYS A 18 4.88 -4.74 7.42
C CYS A 18 4.70 -3.48 8.30
N GLY A 19 5.00 -2.30 7.77
CA GLY A 19 4.84 -1.04 8.49
C GLY A 19 3.86 -0.12 7.80
N LEU A 20 3.14 0.70 8.58
CA LEU A 20 2.42 1.84 8.04
C LEU A 20 3.38 2.77 7.28
N PRO A 21 2.91 3.44 6.21
CA PRO A 21 3.69 4.47 5.54
C PRO A 21 4.15 5.56 6.51
N GLN A 22 5.28 6.18 6.21
CA GLN A 22 5.85 7.22 7.07
C GLN A 22 4.86 8.38 7.23
N GLY A 23 4.73 8.86 8.48
CA GLY A 23 3.86 9.98 8.82
C GLY A 23 2.36 9.63 8.92
N LEU A 24 2.00 8.35 8.84
CA LEU A 24 0.61 7.90 8.99
C LEU A 24 0.41 7.08 10.28
N SER A 25 -0.80 7.16 10.80
CA SER A 25 -1.28 6.44 11.97
C SER A 25 -2.35 5.40 11.60
N LEU A 26 -2.73 4.55 12.55
CA LEU A 26 -3.87 3.64 12.36
C LEU A 26 -5.20 4.37 12.19
N GLN A 27 -5.32 5.60 12.69
CA GLN A 27 -6.52 6.42 12.45
C GLN A 27 -6.60 6.84 10.98
N ASP A 28 -5.45 7.11 10.34
CA ASP A 28 -5.37 7.49 8.93
C ASP A 28 -5.75 6.33 8.01
N VAL A 29 -5.49 5.09 8.43
CA VAL A 29 -5.97 3.88 7.75
C VAL A 29 -7.50 3.90 7.64
N GLN A 30 -8.20 4.20 8.73
CA GLN A 30 -9.66 4.26 8.74
C GLN A 30 -10.21 5.40 7.87
N THR A 31 -9.52 6.55 7.88
CA THR A 31 -9.83 7.69 7.00
C THR A 31 -9.69 7.27 5.53
N TYR A 32 -8.62 6.55 5.19
CA TYR A 32 -8.40 6.00 3.86
C TYR A 32 -9.44 4.95 3.47
N GLU A 33 -9.74 3.97 4.33
CA GLU A 33 -10.76 2.94 4.08
C GLU A 33 -12.13 3.58 3.79
N THR A 34 -12.49 4.64 4.55
CA THR A 34 -13.72 5.39 4.33
C THR A 34 -13.73 6.10 2.97
N ALA A 35 -12.62 6.72 2.58
CA ALA A 35 -12.49 7.37 1.28
C ALA A 35 -12.53 6.36 0.13
N VAL A 36 -11.91 5.19 0.25
CA VAL A 36 -11.98 4.13 -0.76
C VAL A 36 -13.39 3.54 -0.85
N ALA A 37 -14.12 3.45 0.27
CA ALA A 37 -15.53 3.05 0.26
C ALA A 37 -16.42 4.04 -0.51
N SER A 38 -16.12 5.33 -0.45
CA SER A 38 -16.89 6.36 -1.17
C SER A 38 -16.87 6.22 -2.69
N ILE A 39 -15.85 5.54 -3.23
CA ILE A 39 -15.68 5.29 -4.67
C ILE A 39 -16.02 3.85 -5.08
N GLY A 40 -16.57 3.05 -4.15
CA GLY A 40 -16.99 1.67 -4.44
C GLY A 40 -15.94 0.61 -4.13
N CYS A 41 -15.02 0.86 -3.19
CA CYS A 41 -14.11 -0.12 -2.59
C CYS A 41 -13.02 -0.70 -3.51
N VAL A 42 -12.92 -0.24 -4.75
CA VAL A 42 -11.94 -0.72 -5.72
C VAL A 42 -11.18 0.44 -6.33
N MET A 43 -9.85 0.35 -6.31
CA MET A 43 -8.95 1.27 -7.00
C MET A 43 -8.25 0.54 -8.13
N ARG A 44 -8.45 0.99 -9.37
CA ARG A 44 -7.84 0.38 -10.57
C ARG A 44 -6.91 1.32 -11.30
N THR A 45 -7.34 2.55 -11.46
CA THR A 45 -6.69 3.55 -12.30
C THR A 45 -6.47 4.83 -11.54
N GLU A 46 -5.65 5.72 -12.09
CA GLU A 46 -5.42 7.08 -11.59
C GLU A 46 -6.72 7.82 -11.21
N ALA A 47 -7.79 7.62 -11.97
CA ALA A 47 -9.08 8.25 -11.72
C ALA A 47 -9.75 7.80 -10.42
N ASP A 48 -9.37 6.64 -9.89
CA ASP A 48 -9.84 6.11 -8.61
C ASP A 48 -8.98 6.62 -7.44
N TYR A 49 -7.67 6.83 -7.64
CA TYR A 49 -6.77 7.33 -6.59
C TYR A 49 -6.99 8.83 -6.30
N LEU A 50 -7.19 9.64 -7.35
CA LEU A 50 -7.41 11.09 -7.21
C LEU A 50 -8.53 11.50 -6.23
N PRO A 51 -9.75 10.92 -6.27
CA PRO A 51 -10.79 11.26 -5.30
C PRO A 51 -10.44 10.81 -3.87
N VAL A 52 -9.64 9.76 -3.69
CA VAL A 52 -9.17 9.32 -2.36
C VAL A 52 -8.17 10.34 -1.81
N GLU A 53 -7.21 10.78 -2.62
CA GLU A 53 -6.26 11.85 -2.26
C GLU A 53 -6.99 13.14 -1.87
N LEU A 54 -7.96 13.56 -2.69
CA LEU A 54 -8.72 14.80 -2.44
C LEU A 54 -9.52 14.74 -1.15
N GLN A 55 -10.15 13.60 -0.84
CA GLN A 55 -10.99 13.45 0.35
C GLN A 55 -10.18 13.35 1.64
N THR A 56 -9.01 12.72 1.58
CA THR A 56 -8.17 12.46 2.75
C THR A 56 -7.13 13.55 2.99
N GLY A 57 -6.74 14.28 1.94
CA GLY A 57 -5.59 15.18 1.95
C GLY A 57 -4.24 14.45 1.89
N PHE A 58 -4.23 13.15 1.63
CA PHE A 58 -3.00 12.35 1.54
C PHE A 58 -2.30 12.55 0.20
N THR A 59 -0.96 12.43 0.21
CA THR A 59 -0.18 12.42 -1.04
C THR A 59 -0.38 11.11 -1.79
N ARG A 60 -0.01 11.10 -3.07
CA ARG A 60 -0.02 9.88 -3.88
C ARG A 60 0.75 8.74 -3.23
N GLU A 61 1.94 9.02 -2.70
CA GLU A 61 2.81 8.04 -2.06
C GLU A 61 2.16 7.46 -0.80
N GLN A 62 1.44 8.29 -0.04
CA GLN A 62 0.72 7.86 1.15
C GLN A 62 -0.46 6.95 0.80
N VAL A 63 -1.26 7.29 -0.22
CA VAL A 63 -2.39 6.45 -0.66
C VAL A 63 -1.90 5.12 -1.22
N VAL A 64 -0.86 5.12 -2.05
CA VAL A 64 -0.24 3.88 -2.56
C VAL A 64 0.33 3.05 -1.41
N GLY A 65 1.05 3.67 -0.48
CA GLY A 65 1.60 2.97 0.68
C GLY A 65 0.54 2.36 1.60
N LEU A 66 -0.60 3.04 1.78
CA LEU A 66 -1.74 2.49 2.52
C LEU A 66 -2.38 1.32 1.76
N THR A 67 -2.50 1.42 0.44
CA THR A 67 -2.97 0.31 -0.42
C THR A 67 -2.08 -0.93 -0.26
N GLU A 68 -0.77 -0.73 -0.29
CA GLU A 68 0.22 -1.79 -0.07
C GLU A 68 0.16 -2.36 1.35
N TYR A 69 -0.05 -1.51 2.35
CA TYR A 69 -0.24 -1.93 3.74
C TYR A 69 -1.49 -2.81 3.90
N GLU A 70 -2.62 -2.44 3.30
CA GLU A 70 -3.85 -3.26 3.33
C GLU A 70 -3.64 -4.61 2.63
N LEU A 71 -2.96 -4.62 1.49
CA LEU A 71 -2.59 -5.86 0.78
C LEU A 71 -1.68 -6.75 1.65
N ALA A 72 -0.65 -6.17 2.26
CA ALA A 72 0.31 -6.90 3.09
C ALA A 72 -0.30 -7.46 4.37
N THR A 73 -1.34 -6.82 4.89
CA THR A 73 -2.06 -7.24 6.11
C THR A 73 -3.27 -8.13 5.81
N GLY A 74 -3.50 -8.50 4.54
CA GLY A 74 -4.60 -9.38 4.14
C GLY A 74 -5.98 -8.74 4.21
N LYS A 75 -6.03 -7.40 4.19
CA LYS A 75 -7.24 -6.59 4.24
C LYS A 75 -7.64 -6.00 2.89
N ALA A 76 -6.87 -6.32 1.86
CA ALA A 76 -7.18 -6.05 0.47
C ALA A 76 -6.72 -7.22 -0.40
N GLN A 77 -7.26 -7.28 -1.62
CA GLN A 77 -6.88 -8.26 -2.62
C GLN A 77 -6.55 -7.59 -3.95
N LYS A 78 -5.56 -8.14 -4.67
CA LYS A 78 -5.31 -7.77 -6.06
C LYS A 78 -6.34 -8.43 -6.96
N LEU A 79 -6.84 -7.68 -7.92
CA LEU A 79 -7.74 -8.15 -8.96
C LEU A 79 -6.93 -8.60 -10.19
N GLU A 80 -7.55 -9.43 -11.04
CA GLU A 80 -6.91 -9.95 -12.25
C GLU A 80 -6.52 -8.83 -13.25
N ASP A 81 -7.26 -7.73 -13.23
CA ASP A 81 -7.01 -6.53 -14.06
C ASP A 81 -5.92 -5.60 -13.48
N GLY A 82 -5.29 -5.97 -12.36
CA GLY A 82 -4.26 -5.19 -11.68
C GLY A 82 -4.81 -4.19 -10.66
N GLY A 83 -6.13 -4.08 -10.51
CA GLY A 83 -6.75 -3.27 -9.46
C GLY A 83 -6.58 -3.85 -8.05
N VAL A 84 -6.97 -3.06 -7.05
CA VAL A 84 -6.99 -3.47 -5.65
C VAL A 84 -8.39 -3.25 -5.08
N GLN A 85 -8.94 -4.28 -4.45
CA GLN A 85 -10.20 -4.21 -3.72
C GLN A 85 -9.93 -4.32 -2.22
N LEU A 86 -10.41 -3.35 -1.45
CA LEU A 86 -10.40 -3.47 0.01
C LEU A 86 -11.48 -4.46 0.46
N THR A 87 -11.18 -5.20 1.52
CA THR A 87 -12.07 -6.20 2.14
C THR A 87 -12.18 -5.98 3.65
N THR A 88 -12.01 -4.73 4.08
CA THR A 88 -11.95 -4.32 5.48
C THR A 88 -12.70 -3.00 5.69
N GLY A 89 -12.88 -2.60 6.95
CA GLY A 89 -13.54 -1.35 7.30
C GLY A 89 -14.92 -1.24 6.69
N ALA A 90 -15.19 -0.10 6.03
CA ALA A 90 -16.44 0.15 5.31
C ALA A 90 -16.59 -0.67 4.02
N CYS A 91 -15.56 -1.41 3.60
CA CYS A 91 -15.53 -2.27 2.42
C CYS A 91 -15.62 -3.77 2.74
N ALA A 92 -15.92 -4.13 3.99
CA ALA A 92 -16.14 -5.52 4.43
C ALA A 92 -17.61 -5.96 4.36
#